data_AF-A0A6N8ZGR2-F1
#
_entry.id   AF-A0A6N8ZGR2-F1
#
_cell.length_a   1.000
_cell.length_b   1.000
_cell.length_c   1.000
_cell.angle_alpha   90.00
_cell.angle_beta   90.00
_cell.angle_gamma   90.00
#
_symmetry.space_group_name_H-M   'P 1'
#
loop_
_entity.id
_entity.type
_entity.pdbx_description
1 polymer ?
#
loop_
_entity_poly.entity_id
_entity_poly.type
_entity_poly.pdbx_seq_one_letter_code
_entity_poly.pdbx_strand_id
1 'polypeptide(L)'
;MSSHPSITSITSGGRVRLARENLCLAMAVYAASHRGLITATLVPSRAELERESGQTFDSNLPLEVTDYRSLLRTTGNQVRGAFALLAMQTQREAETVFGSVSHLPPPGADQPDVDLWNARAATYLISQSVALDLMAPSWRIPPEFRQNYAIPNMEFVLDAENLHGEEIRWGHFGSLARYLDLSLFVSYCLDGIDISVALQASSGNYGLLGLLAEHFSREIPSASPISDVGGYGSGSGRLRQYGALDGSVESDAPAGWIAPDGPPEPRISVASQATEMGPIDDFVANACSTGSRAMNLAGDLYTSYANWCLDHGYLAHSQRKFGLELRARGYERKRRGKGRHWWIGVESRV
;
A
#
# COMPACT_ATOMS: atom_id res chain seq x y z
N MET A 1 -47.64 18.40 -8.11
CA MET A 1 -46.20 18.73 -7.95
C MET A 1 -45.58 17.57 -7.18
N SER A 2 -44.98 16.61 -7.88
CA SER A 2 -44.35 15.47 -7.21
C SER A 2 -43.00 15.91 -6.67
N SER A 3 -42.86 15.89 -5.35
CA SER A 3 -41.58 16.04 -4.67
C SER A 3 -40.67 14.88 -5.10
N HIS A 4 -39.69 15.17 -5.96
CA HIS A 4 -38.57 14.27 -6.17
C HIS A 4 -37.87 14.06 -4.81
N PRO A 5 -37.54 12.82 -4.42
CA PRO A 5 -36.72 12.59 -3.24
C PRO A 5 -35.36 13.23 -3.50
N SER A 6 -35.01 14.22 -2.69
CA SER A 6 -33.67 14.83 -2.67
C SER A 6 -32.64 13.73 -2.54
N ILE A 7 -31.68 13.69 -3.46
CA ILE A 7 -30.48 12.84 -3.39
C ILE A 7 -29.95 12.94 -1.96
N THR A 8 -29.89 11.81 -1.25
CA THR A 8 -29.41 11.74 0.12
C THR A 8 -28.01 12.32 0.18
N SER A 9 -27.85 13.49 0.80
CA SER A 9 -26.55 14.16 0.85
C SER A 9 -25.56 13.28 1.62
N ILE A 10 -24.43 12.94 0.99
CA ILE A 10 -23.35 12.18 1.65
C ILE A 10 -22.89 12.95 2.89
N THR A 11 -22.88 12.29 4.05
CA THR A 11 -22.45 12.88 5.33
C THR A 11 -20.96 13.20 5.32
N SER A 12 -20.51 14.06 6.24
CA SER A 12 -19.09 14.39 6.41
C SER A 12 -18.24 13.13 6.64
N GLY A 13 -18.67 12.22 7.53
CA GLY A 13 -18.01 10.93 7.72
C GLY A 13 -18.06 10.05 6.47
N GLY A 14 -19.18 10.07 5.73
CA GLY A 14 -19.33 9.38 4.46
C GLY A 14 -18.30 9.79 3.41
N ARG A 15 -17.99 11.09 3.31
CA ARG A 15 -16.95 11.60 2.39
C ARG A 15 -15.55 11.14 2.78
N VAL A 16 -15.24 11.10 4.07
CA VAL A 16 -13.95 10.56 4.57
C VAL A 16 -13.84 9.08 4.22
N ARG A 17 -14.90 8.29 4.44
CA ARG A 17 -14.91 6.86 4.09
C ARG A 17 -14.74 6.63 2.59
N LEU A 18 -15.32 7.46 1.73
CA LEU A 18 -15.11 7.38 0.28
C LEU A 18 -13.64 7.67 -0.12
N ALA A 19 -13.02 8.70 0.48
CA ALA A 19 -11.61 8.98 0.27
C ALA A 19 -10.71 7.83 0.77
N ARG A 20 -11.12 7.18 1.87
CA ARG A 20 -10.46 6.00 2.41
C ARG A 20 -10.53 4.81 1.44
N GLU A 21 -11.70 4.52 0.89
CA GLU A 21 -11.85 3.46 -0.13
C GLU A 21 -11.03 3.76 -1.40
N ASN A 22 -10.91 5.02 -1.80
CA ASN A 22 -10.03 5.41 -2.91
C ASN A 22 -8.55 5.09 -2.62
N LEU A 23 -8.06 5.36 -1.41
CA LEU A 23 -6.71 4.98 -1.00
C LEU A 23 -6.52 3.46 -0.98
N CYS A 24 -7.48 2.72 -0.43
CA CYS A 24 -7.48 1.26 -0.45
C CYS A 24 -7.40 0.69 -1.87
N LEU A 25 -8.17 1.26 -2.80
CA LEU A 25 -8.14 0.87 -4.21
C LEU A 25 -6.77 1.18 -4.84
N ALA A 26 -6.22 2.38 -4.63
CA ALA A 26 -4.90 2.75 -5.15
C ALA A 26 -3.80 1.79 -4.66
N MET A 27 -3.86 1.41 -3.38
CA MET A 27 -2.96 0.42 -2.79
C MET A 27 -3.14 -0.96 -3.41
N ALA A 28 -4.38 -1.42 -3.60
CA ALA A 28 -4.66 -2.70 -4.24
C ALA A 28 -4.12 -2.74 -5.67
N VAL A 29 -4.32 -1.67 -6.45
CA VAL A 29 -3.80 -1.55 -7.81
C VAL A 29 -2.26 -1.55 -7.81
N TYR A 30 -1.61 -0.78 -6.94
CA TYR A 30 -0.15 -0.82 -6.82
C TYR A 30 0.37 -2.21 -6.45
N ALA A 31 -0.25 -2.87 -5.47
CA ALA A 31 0.17 -4.20 -5.04
C ALA A 31 -0.01 -5.23 -6.18
N ALA A 32 -1.11 -5.14 -6.92
CA ALA A 32 -1.35 -5.97 -8.09
C ALA A 32 -0.33 -5.70 -9.20
N SER A 33 0.00 -4.44 -9.47
CA SER A 33 1.08 -4.06 -10.40
C SER A 33 2.43 -4.61 -9.94
N HIS A 34 2.81 -4.45 -8.67
CA HIS A 34 4.07 -4.95 -8.11
C HIS A 34 4.17 -6.48 -8.14
N ARG A 35 3.03 -7.18 -8.08
CA ARG A 35 2.97 -8.64 -8.22
C ARG A 35 2.89 -9.12 -9.67
N GLY A 36 2.85 -8.21 -10.65
CA GLY A 36 2.70 -8.53 -12.07
C GLY A 36 1.29 -9.01 -12.47
N LEU A 37 0.29 -8.86 -11.58
CA LEU A 37 -1.11 -9.19 -11.88
C LEU A 37 -1.76 -8.14 -12.79
N ILE A 38 -1.30 -6.89 -12.71
CA ILE A 38 -1.61 -5.82 -13.64
C ILE A 38 -0.32 -5.46 -14.40
N THR A 39 -0.36 -5.50 -15.72
CA THR A 39 0.76 -5.15 -16.60
C THR A 39 0.48 -3.86 -17.37
N ALA A 40 1.54 -3.21 -17.87
CA ALA A 40 1.41 -1.99 -18.68
C ALA A 40 0.52 -2.18 -19.91
N THR A 41 0.51 -3.39 -20.48
CA THR A 41 -0.31 -3.76 -21.64
C THR A 41 -1.81 -3.81 -21.35
N LEU A 42 -2.20 -3.98 -20.08
CA LEU A 42 -3.61 -3.98 -19.66
C LEU A 42 -4.14 -2.57 -19.41
N VAL A 43 -3.25 -1.58 -19.24
CA VAL A 43 -3.62 -0.18 -19.12
C VAL A 43 -3.62 0.41 -20.53
N PRO A 44 -4.78 0.82 -21.08
CA PRO A 44 -4.81 1.40 -22.41
C PRO A 44 -3.98 2.70 -22.41
N SER A 45 -2.81 2.69 -23.04
CA SER A 45 -2.01 3.91 -23.28
C SER A 45 -2.75 4.85 -24.25
N ARG A 46 -3.71 4.30 -24.99
CA ARG A 46 -4.58 5.00 -25.94
C ARG A 46 -5.97 4.39 -25.81
N ALA A 47 -6.87 5.02 -25.06
CA ALA A 47 -8.28 4.66 -25.18
C ALA A 47 -8.79 5.32 -26.46
N GLU A 48 -8.72 4.62 -27.58
CA GLU A 48 -9.56 4.93 -28.74
C GLU A 48 -10.99 4.65 -28.30
N LEU A 49 -11.62 5.63 -27.66
CA LEU A 49 -13.01 5.56 -27.25
C LEU A 49 -13.84 5.74 -28.52
N GLU A 50 -14.32 4.64 -29.08
CA GLU A 50 -15.32 4.66 -30.14
C GLU A 50 -16.67 5.08 -29.54
N ARG A 51 -17.23 6.20 -29.99
CA ARG A 51 -18.65 6.48 -29.79
C ARG A 51 -19.49 5.52 -30.65
N GLU A 52 -20.74 5.30 -30.28
CA GLU A 52 -21.75 4.61 -31.13
C GLU A 52 -21.85 5.20 -32.56
N SER A 53 -21.39 6.44 -32.77
CA SER A 53 -21.33 7.10 -34.07
C SER A 53 -20.10 6.78 -34.93
N GLY A 54 -19.20 5.88 -34.49
CA GLY A 54 -17.99 5.47 -35.23
C GLY A 54 -16.89 6.52 -35.30
N GLN A 55 -16.96 7.56 -34.47
CA GLN A 55 -15.95 8.62 -34.41
C GLN A 55 -14.97 8.32 -33.27
N THR A 56 -13.69 8.10 -33.62
CA THR A 56 -12.61 7.88 -32.66
C THR A 56 -12.07 9.22 -32.17
N PHE A 57 -11.93 9.36 -30.85
CA PHE A 57 -11.18 10.47 -30.25
C PHE A 57 -9.82 9.96 -29.77
N ASP A 58 -8.75 10.68 -30.10
CA ASP A 58 -7.48 10.53 -29.41
C ASP A 58 -7.68 11.15 -28.03
N SER A 59 -8.06 10.31 -27.06
CA SER A 59 -8.09 10.75 -25.68
C SER A 59 -6.63 10.96 -25.28
N ASN A 60 -6.24 12.23 -25.16
CA ASN A 60 -4.98 12.62 -24.51
C ASN A 60 -5.09 12.22 -23.03
N LEU A 61 -5.00 10.92 -22.76
CA LEU A 61 -4.97 10.39 -21.42
C LEU A 61 -3.64 10.83 -20.82
N PRO A 62 -3.64 11.59 -19.72
CA PRO A 62 -2.42 12.07 -19.08
C PRO A 62 -1.57 10.94 -18.44
N LEU A 63 -1.88 9.67 -18.73
CA LEU A 63 -1.30 8.47 -18.16
C LEU A 63 -0.77 7.57 -19.27
N GLU A 64 0.35 7.97 -19.86
CA GLU A 64 1.12 7.05 -20.70
C GLU A 64 1.84 6.04 -19.80
N VAL A 65 1.25 4.85 -19.69
CA VAL A 65 1.91 3.69 -19.12
C VAL A 65 2.42 2.85 -20.28
N THR A 66 3.73 2.81 -20.45
CA THR A 66 4.40 2.17 -21.60
C THR A 66 5.19 0.93 -21.20
N ASP A 67 5.59 0.84 -19.94
CA ASP A 67 6.38 -0.25 -19.39
C ASP A 67 6.06 -0.52 -17.90
N TYR A 68 6.64 -1.59 -17.36
CA TYR A 68 6.46 -1.96 -15.96
C TYR A 68 6.93 -0.87 -14.99
N ARG A 69 8.00 -0.14 -15.33
CA ARG A 69 8.56 0.92 -14.48
C ARG A 69 7.63 2.14 -14.38
N SER A 70 7.09 2.58 -15.51
CA SER A 70 6.09 3.64 -15.59
C SER A 70 4.79 3.24 -14.91
N LEU A 71 4.38 1.96 -15.00
CA LEU A 71 3.23 1.44 -14.26
C LEU A 71 3.45 1.54 -12.74
N LEU A 72 4.58 1.07 -12.21
CA LEU A 72 4.89 1.14 -10.78
C LEU A 72 5.00 2.57 -10.28
N ARG A 73 5.64 3.45 -11.05
CA ARG A 73 5.74 4.88 -10.71
C ARG A 73 4.35 5.53 -10.66
N THR A 74 3.52 5.27 -11.67
CA THR A 74 2.18 5.84 -11.79
C THR A 74 1.27 5.34 -10.67
N THR A 75 1.23 4.03 -10.42
CA THR A 75 0.43 3.47 -9.33
C THR A 75 0.94 3.93 -7.96
N GLY A 76 2.25 4.10 -7.78
CA GLY A 76 2.82 4.68 -6.56
C GLY A 76 2.43 6.15 -6.37
N ASN A 77 2.41 6.93 -7.46
CA ASN A 77 1.88 8.29 -7.45
C ASN A 77 0.39 8.31 -7.09
N GLN A 78 -0.41 7.36 -7.56
CA GLN A 78 -1.82 7.25 -7.18
C GLN A 78 -1.99 6.98 -5.69
N VAL A 79 -1.18 6.10 -5.09
CA VAL A 79 -1.20 5.87 -3.64
C VAL A 79 -0.90 7.16 -2.87
N ARG A 80 0.16 7.90 -3.25
CA ARG A 80 0.50 9.20 -2.63
C ARG A 80 -0.63 10.22 -2.76
N GLY A 81 -1.17 10.38 -3.96
CA GLY A 81 -2.29 11.27 -4.23
C GLY A 81 -3.54 10.92 -3.42
N ALA A 82 -3.88 9.63 -3.34
CA ALA A 82 -5.02 9.16 -2.57
C ALA A 82 -4.82 9.31 -1.06
N PHE A 83 -3.60 9.11 -0.56
CA PHE A 83 -3.26 9.37 0.85
C PHE A 83 -3.41 10.84 1.20
N ALA A 84 -2.85 11.73 0.39
CA ALA A 84 -2.96 13.17 0.62
C ALA A 84 -4.42 13.65 0.51
N LEU A 85 -5.19 13.12 -0.44
CA LEU A 85 -6.62 13.38 -0.54
C LEU A 85 -7.35 12.96 0.74
N LEU A 86 -7.08 11.75 1.25
CA LEU A 86 -7.68 11.28 2.50
C LEU A 86 -7.31 12.21 3.67
N ALA A 87 -6.06 12.60 3.80
CA ALA A 87 -5.60 13.50 4.87
C ALA A 87 -6.31 14.86 4.82
N MET A 88 -6.30 15.51 3.66
CA MET A 88 -6.94 16.82 3.48
C MET A 88 -8.45 16.75 3.64
N GLN A 89 -9.09 15.70 3.11
CA GLN A 89 -10.53 15.51 3.24
C GLN A 89 -10.94 15.27 4.69
N THR A 90 -10.19 14.44 5.42
CA THR A 90 -10.45 14.18 6.85
C THR A 90 -10.30 15.46 7.66
N GLN A 91 -9.23 16.22 7.44
CA GLN A 91 -9.01 17.49 8.12
C GLN A 91 -10.11 18.51 7.83
N ARG A 92 -10.47 18.69 6.56
CA ARG A 92 -11.49 19.66 6.13
C ARG A 92 -12.86 19.36 6.74
N GLU A 93 -13.26 18.09 6.74
CA GLU A 93 -14.55 17.70 7.34
C GLU A 93 -14.50 17.83 8.87
N ALA A 94 -13.38 17.50 9.52
CA ALA A 94 -13.18 17.71 10.95
C ALA A 94 -13.25 19.19 11.35
N GLU A 95 -12.66 20.10 10.57
CA GLU A 95 -12.77 21.54 10.78
C GLU A 95 -14.20 22.04 10.61
N THR A 96 -14.93 21.48 9.66
CA THR A 96 -16.32 21.88 9.38
C THR A 96 -17.26 21.50 10.54
N VAL A 97 -17.06 20.32 11.13
CA VAL A 97 -17.96 19.78 12.18
C VAL A 97 -17.51 20.22 13.58
N PHE A 98 -16.21 20.19 13.87
CA PHE A 98 -15.68 20.41 15.22
C PHE A 98 -14.91 21.73 15.38
N GLY A 99 -14.80 22.54 14.32
CA GLY A 99 -13.99 23.75 14.30
C GLY A 99 -12.49 23.47 14.14
N SER A 100 -11.68 24.53 14.07
CA SER A 100 -10.23 24.39 13.93
C SER A 100 -9.57 23.92 15.23
N VAL A 101 -8.66 22.94 15.12
CA VAL A 101 -7.81 22.50 16.24
C VAL A 101 -6.67 23.47 16.54
N SER A 102 -6.27 24.32 15.58
CA SER A 102 -5.14 25.26 15.71
C SER A 102 -5.32 26.33 16.80
N HIS A 103 -6.54 26.50 17.30
CA HIS A 103 -6.88 27.52 18.30
C HIS A 103 -7.37 26.93 19.63
N LEU A 104 -7.40 25.59 19.75
CA LEU A 104 -7.90 24.90 20.93
C LEU A 104 -6.73 24.41 21.79
N PRO A 105 -6.71 24.70 23.10
CA PRO A 105 -5.73 24.08 24.00
C PRO A 105 -5.98 22.57 24.10
N PRO A 106 -4.96 21.76 24.41
CA PRO A 106 -5.13 20.34 24.68
C PRO A 106 -6.12 20.11 25.84
N PRO A 107 -7.03 19.13 25.73
CA PRO A 107 -7.91 18.76 26.82
C PRO A 107 -7.09 18.14 27.96
N GLY A 108 -7.55 18.35 29.20
CA GLY A 108 -6.98 17.65 30.36
C GLY A 108 -7.22 16.14 30.28
N ALA A 109 -6.38 15.35 30.96
CA ALA A 109 -6.45 13.88 30.94
C ALA A 109 -7.81 13.29 31.38
N ASP A 110 -8.59 14.05 32.16
CA ASP A 110 -9.91 13.64 32.68
C ASP A 110 -11.07 13.96 31.72
N GLN A 111 -10.80 14.55 30.56
CA GLN A 111 -11.85 14.86 29.59
C GLN A 111 -12.16 13.65 28.69
N PRO A 112 -13.45 13.40 28.38
CA PRO A 112 -13.87 12.22 27.61
C PRO A 112 -13.35 12.24 26.17
N ASP A 113 -13.04 13.41 25.64
CA ASP A 113 -12.74 13.60 24.22
C ASP A 113 -11.25 13.73 23.92
N VAL A 114 -10.36 13.30 24.83
CA VAL A 114 -8.90 13.35 24.64
C VAL A 114 -8.46 12.58 23.40
N ASP A 115 -9.04 11.40 23.15
CA ASP A 115 -8.74 10.58 21.97
C ASP A 115 -9.18 11.27 20.67
N LEU A 116 -10.35 11.92 20.68
CA LEU A 116 -10.84 12.69 19.54
C LEU A 116 -9.97 13.92 19.28
N TRP A 117 -9.53 14.61 20.33
CA TRP A 117 -8.63 15.74 20.19
C TRP A 117 -7.27 15.30 19.64
N ASN A 118 -6.68 14.23 20.18
CA ASN A 118 -5.43 13.66 19.68
C ASN A 118 -5.56 13.24 18.21
N ALA A 119 -6.70 12.63 17.84
CA ALA A 119 -6.94 12.24 16.46
C ALA A 119 -7.03 13.43 15.50
N ARG A 120 -7.72 14.49 15.92
CA ARG A 120 -7.83 15.74 15.14
C ARG A 120 -6.48 16.44 15.02
N ALA A 121 -5.71 16.52 16.09
CA ALA A 121 -4.38 17.13 16.06
C ALA A 121 -3.44 16.36 15.14
N ALA A 122 -3.40 15.03 15.23
CA ALA A 122 -2.61 14.19 14.33
C ALA A 122 -3.05 14.35 12.86
N THR A 123 -4.36 14.34 12.59
CA THR A 123 -4.92 14.55 11.25
C THR A 123 -4.54 15.92 10.67
N TYR A 124 -4.59 16.97 11.50
CA TYR A 124 -4.17 18.31 11.13
C TYR A 124 -2.69 18.34 10.74
N LEU A 125 -1.80 17.80 11.59
CA LEU A 125 -0.36 17.78 11.33
C LEU A 125 -0.02 17.01 10.05
N ILE A 126 -0.65 15.86 9.83
CA ILE A 126 -0.48 15.07 8.61
C ILE A 126 -0.96 15.88 7.40
N SER A 127 -2.18 16.41 7.45
CA SER A 127 -2.79 17.17 6.34
C SER A 127 -1.96 18.39 5.96
N GLN A 128 -1.47 19.16 6.93
CA GLN A 128 -0.65 20.35 6.64
C GLN A 128 0.68 19.97 5.99
N SER A 129 1.28 18.88 6.44
CA SER A 129 2.58 18.43 5.96
C SER A 129 2.50 17.87 4.53
N VAL A 130 1.40 17.17 4.17
CA VAL A 130 1.18 16.66 2.80
C VAL A 130 0.65 17.70 1.81
N ALA A 131 -0.01 18.76 2.28
CA ALA A 131 -0.60 19.78 1.41
C ALA A 131 0.42 20.69 0.72
N LEU A 132 1.64 20.76 1.25
CA LEU A 132 2.68 21.63 0.74
C LEU A 132 3.51 21.00 -0.37
N ASP A 133 3.90 19.74 -0.19
CA ASP A 133 4.62 18.97 -1.20
C ASP A 133 4.09 17.55 -1.21
N LEU A 134 3.34 17.21 -2.26
CA LEU A 134 2.77 15.87 -2.43
C LEU A 134 3.84 14.81 -2.77
N MET A 135 4.95 15.22 -3.38
CA MET A 135 5.97 14.33 -3.92
C MET A 135 7.03 14.00 -2.89
N ALA A 136 7.36 14.95 -2.03
CA ALA A 136 8.32 14.80 -0.93
C ALA A 136 7.83 15.55 0.33
N PRO A 137 6.73 15.09 0.95
CA PRO A 137 6.15 15.78 2.10
C PRO A 137 7.10 15.76 3.28
N SER A 138 7.27 16.92 3.92
CA SER A 138 8.03 17.07 5.16
C SER A 138 7.13 17.59 6.27
N TRP A 139 7.38 17.12 7.49
CA TRP A 139 6.62 17.48 8.67
C TRP A 139 6.73 18.96 8.99
N ARG A 140 5.58 19.62 9.14
CA ARG A 140 5.47 20.97 9.70
C ARG A 140 4.73 20.94 11.00
N ILE A 141 5.50 20.96 12.09
CA ILE A 141 4.98 20.86 13.45
C ILE A 141 5.21 22.20 14.16
N PRO A 142 4.15 23.01 14.36
CA PRO A 142 4.24 24.21 15.17
C PRO A 142 4.69 23.89 16.61
N PRO A 143 5.39 24.80 17.30
CA PRO A 143 5.91 24.54 18.65
C PRO A 143 4.87 24.03 19.65
N GLU A 144 3.65 24.53 19.58
CA GLU A 144 2.52 24.14 20.43
C GLU A 144 1.95 22.75 20.12
N PHE A 145 2.35 22.15 18.99
CA PHE A 145 2.00 20.78 18.59
C PHE A 145 3.17 19.79 18.75
N ARG A 146 4.29 20.18 19.35
CA ARG A 146 5.46 19.30 19.57
C ARG A 146 5.27 18.45 20.82
N GLN A 147 4.44 17.44 20.72
CA GLN A 147 4.10 16.53 21.81
C GLN A 147 3.67 15.17 21.26
N ASN A 148 3.47 14.20 22.15
CA ASN A 148 2.95 12.89 21.79
C ASN A 148 1.41 12.88 21.67
N TYR A 149 0.90 12.41 20.53
CA TYR A 149 -0.51 12.16 20.29
C TYR A 149 -0.78 10.65 20.27
N ALA A 150 -1.21 10.12 21.42
CA ALA A 150 -1.51 8.70 21.58
C ALA A 150 -3.02 8.46 21.67
N ILE A 151 -3.49 7.39 21.03
CA ILE A 151 -4.86 6.88 21.13
C ILE A 151 -4.76 5.39 21.46
N PRO A 152 -4.68 5.01 22.76
CA PRO A 152 -4.31 3.66 23.18
C PRO A 152 -5.21 2.56 22.62
N ASN A 153 -6.53 2.80 22.55
CA ASN A 153 -7.50 1.80 22.08
C ASN A 153 -7.35 1.45 20.60
N MET A 154 -6.67 2.29 19.81
CA MET A 154 -6.34 2.02 18.40
C MET A 154 -4.87 1.64 18.19
N GLU A 155 -4.07 1.59 19.26
CA GLU A 155 -2.60 1.49 19.21
C GLU A 155 -1.97 2.52 18.25
N PHE A 156 -2.59 3.70 18.14
CA PHE A 156 -2.10 4.80 17.33
C PHE A 156 -1.24 5.71 18.20
N VAL A 157 -0.03 6.03 17.71
CA VAL A 157 0.88 6.97 18.37
C VAL A 157 1.56 7.81 17.29
N LEU A 158 1.46 9.13 17.41
CA LEU A 158 2.26 10.09 16.65
C LEU A 158 3.09 10.91 17.63
N ASP A 159 4.38 10.60 17.71
CA ASP A 159 5.34 11.38 18.49
C ASP A 159 5.82 12.58 17.67
N ALA A 160 5.20 13.74 17.89
CA ALA A 160 5.48 14.96 17.13
C ALA A 160 6.62 15.81 17.73
N GLU A 161 7.26 15.37 18.82
CA GLU A 161 8.26 16.18 19.53
C GLU A 161 9.45 16.54 18.63
N ASN A 162 9.93 15.57 17.85
CA ASN A 162 11.19 15.66 17.10
C ASN A 162 11.02 15.43 15.59
N LEU A 163 9.80 15.53 15.08
CA LEU A 163 9.51 15.25 13.67
C LEU A 163 9.61 16.50 12.77
N HIS A 164 9.70 17.73 13.32
CA HIS A 164 9.69 18.94 12.51
C HIS A 164 10.84 18.96 11.48
N GLY A 165 10.51 19.07 10.19
CA GLY A 165 11.46 19.09 9.08
C GLY A 165 11.83 17.69 8.53
N GLU A 166 11.48 16.62 9.23
CA GLU A 166 11.70 15.25 8.75
C GLU A 166 10.74 14.90 7.60
N GLU A 167 11.16 14.00 6.71
CA GLU A 167 10.31 13.44 5.66
C GLU A 167 9.18 12.61 6.28
N ILE A 168 7.95 12.72 5.77
CA ILE A 168 6.85 11.89 6.28
C ILE A 168 7.10 10.42 5.93
N ARG A 169 6.94 9.53 6.91
CA ARG A 169 7.03 8.07 6.77
C ARG A 169 5.84 7.42 7.46
N TRP A 170 5.36 6.30 6.92
CA TRP A 170 4.27 5.53 7.53
C TRP A 170 4.56 5.11 8.98
N GLY A 171 5.83 4.84 9.29
CA GLY A 171 6.25 4.46 10.64
C GLY A 171 6.06 5.55 11.70
N HIS A 172 5.99 6.83 11.31
CA HIS A 172 5.81 7.94 12.26
C HIS A 172 4.46 7.92 12.97
N PHE A 173 3.47 7.24 12.41
CA PHE A 173 2.16 7.03 13.01
C PHE A 173 1.82 5.53 13.12
N GLY A 174 2.85 4.71 13.34
CA GLY A 174 2.76 3.26 13.49
C GLY A 174 2.75 2.51 12.16
N SER A 175 1.78 2.79 11.29
CA SER A 175 1.73 2.25 9.94
C SER A 175 0.65 2.93 9.09
N LEU A 176 0.62 2.62 7.80
CA LEU A 176 -0.51 2.99 6.94
C LEU A 176 -1.84 2.39 7.45
N ALA A 177 -1.81 1.20 8.07
CA ALA A 177 -3.00 0.59 8.65
C ALA A 177 -3.52 1.44 9.82
N ARG A 178 -2.63 1.86 10.72
CA ARG A 178 -3.00 2.74 11.85
C ARG A 178 -3.54 4.08 11.40
N TYR A 179 -3.03 4.62 10.29
CA TYR A 179 -3.61 5.82 9.70
C TYR A 179 -5.02 5.60 9.12
N LEU A 180 -5.28 4.45 8.49
CA LEU A 180 -6.62 4.10 8.05
C LEU A 180 -7.58 3.98 9.24
N ASP A 181 -7.12 3.41 10.36
CA ASP A 181 -7.90 3.30 11.62
C ASP A 181 -8.24 4.67 12.18
N LEU A 182 -7.23 5.56 12.24
CA LEU A 182 -7.41 6.95 12.63
C LEU A 182 -8.46 7.65 11.77
N SER A 183 -8.36 7.52 10.44
CA SER A 183 -9.30 8.15 9.50
C SER A 183 -10.72 7.60 9.66
N LEU A 184 -10.87 6.29 9.93
CA LEU A 184 -12.18 5.67 10.15
C LEU A 184 -12.80 6.14 11.47
N PHE A 185 -12.01 6.17 12.55
CA PHE A 185 -12.42 6.69 13.84
C PHE A 185 -12.95 8.12 13.72
N VAL A 186 -12.17 9.03 13.10
CA VAL A 186 -12.62 10.40 12.86
C VAL A 186 -13.89 10.42 12.02
N SER A 187 -14.02 9.56 11.00
CA SER A 187 -15.24 9.46 10.18
C SER A 187 -16.49 9.09 10.97
N TYR A 188 -16.36 8.24 11.98
CA TYR A 188 -17.50 7.87 12.84
C TYR A 188 -17.87 9.00 13.78
N CYS A 189 -16.88 9.66 14.39
CA CYS A 189 -17.12 10.84 15.21
C CYS A 189 -17.79 11.97 14.41
N LEU A 190 -17.39 12.18 13.15
CA LEU A 190 -18.01 13.16 12.24
C LEU A 190 -19.51 12.91 12.00
N ASP A 191 -19.94 11.65 12.06
CA ASP A 191 -21.35 11.26 11.93
C ASP A 191 -22.08 11.23 13.29
N GLY A 192 -21.44 11.71 14.37
CA GLY A 192 -22.01 11.76 15.71
C GLY A 192 -22.07 10.41 16.42
N ILE A 193 -21.30 9.43 15.98
CA ILE A 193 -21.18 8.14 16.68
C ILE A 193 -20.33 8.33 17.94
N ASP A 194 -20.79 7.73 19.03
CA ASP A 194 -20.11 7.75 20.33
C ASP A 194 -18.64 7.30 20.22
N ILE A 195 -17.75 7.98 20.93
CA ILE A 195 -16.30 7.75 20.86
C ILE A 195 -15.95 6.29 21.19
N SER A 196 -16.59 5.69 22.20
CA SER A 196 -16.30 4.31 22.59
C SER A 196 -16.68 3.31 21.49
N VAL A 197 -17.80 3.56 20.80
CA VAL A 197 -18.26 2.76 19.66
C VAL A 197 -17.37 2.98 18.45
N ALA A 198 -16.98 4.23 18.18
CA ALA A 198 -16.08 4.58 17.10
C ALA A 198 -14.71 3.90 17.26
N LEU A 199 -14.16 3.89 18.49
CA LEU A 199 -12.91 3.21 18.83
C LEU A 199 -13.00 1.70 18.64
N GLN A 200 -14.10 1.07 19.08
CA GLN A 200 -14.32 -0.37 18.86
C GLN A 200 -14.43 -0.72 17.38
N ALA A 201 -15.06 0.14 16.59
CA ALA A 201 -15.22 -0.06 15.16
C ALA A 201 -13.90 0.13 14.38
N SER A 202 -13.01 1.00 14.87
CA SER A 202 -11.69 1.23 14.26
C SER A 202 -10.60 0.29 14.77
N SER A 203 -10.74 -0.30 15.97
CA SER A 203 -9.77 -1.23 16.55
C SER A 203 -9.76 -2.58 15.82
N GLY A 204 -8.97 -2.67 14.74
CA GLY A 204 -8.39 -3.92 14.26
C GLY A 204 -9.25 -4.87 13.44
N ASN A 205 -10.40 -4.46 12.90
CA ASN A 205 -11.27 -5.35 12.12
C ASN A 205 -11.22 -5.08 10.61
N TYR A 206 -10.03 -5.21 10.01
CA TYR A 206 -9.87 -5.11 8.56
C TYR A 206 -9.32 -6.43 8.04
N GLY A 207 -10.16 -7.21 7.37
CA GLY A 207 -9.73 -8.42 6.65
C GLY A 207 -8.69 -8.10 5.57
N LEU A 208 -9.11 -8.00 4.31
CA LEU A 208 -8.18 -7.78 3.19
C LEU A 208 -7.44 -6.41 3.26
N LEU A 209 -8.10 -5.37 3.78
CA LEU A 209 -7.57 -4.01 3.81
C LEU A 209 -6.43 -3.83 4.84
N GLY A 210 -6.52 -4.49 5.99
CA GLY A 210 -5.46 -4.50 7.00
C GLY A 210 -4.22 -5.19 6.45
N LEU A 211 -4.40 -6.35 5.80
CA LEU A 211 -3.32 -7.09 5.15
C LEU A 211 -2.65 -6.30 4.02
N LEU A 212 -3.43 -5.56 3.22
CA LEU A 212 -2.87 -4.65 2.22
C LEU A 212 -2.04 -3.58 2.92
N ALA A 213 -2.59 -2.87 3.89
CA ALA A 213 -1.86 -1.80 4.59
C ALA A 213 -0.59 -2.27 5.32
N GLU A 214 -0.61 -3.46 5.92
CA GLU A 214 0.58 -4.10 6.51
C GLU A 214 1.67 -4.36 5.45
N HIS A 215 1.29 -4.84 4.25
CA HIS A 215 2.22 -5.01 3.15
C HIS A 215 2.92 -3.70 2.74
N PHE A 216 2.22 -2.57 2.88
CA PHE A 216 2.72 -1.23 2.53
C PHE A 216 3.46 -0.50 3.66
N SER A 217 3.52 -1.06 4.87
CA SER A 217 3.92 -0.32 6.08
C SER A 217 5.39 0.11 6.16
N ARG A 218 6.23 -0.30 5.21
CA ARG A 218 7.69 -0.09 5.30
C ARG A 218 8.11 1.33 4.92
N GLU A 219 7.57 1.92 3.84
CA GLU A 219 7.93 3.28 3.38
C GLU A 219 6.81 3.91 2.55
N ILE A 220 6.69 5.24 2.58
CA ILE A 220 5.97 5.95 1.49
C ILE A 220 6.76 5.64 0.23
N PRO A 221 6.15 5.14 -0.86
CA PRO A 221 6.88 4.94 -2.10
C PRO A 221 7.68 6.21 -2.37
N SER A 222 9.00 6.11 -2.59
CA SER A 222 9.81 7.31 -2.84
C SER A 222 9.54 7.81 -4.27
N ALA A 223 9.66 9.12 -4.48
CA ALA A 223 9.60 9.71 -5.81
C ALA A 223 10.96 9.66 -6.52
N SER A 224 11.99 9.10 -5.87
CA SER A 224 13.37 9.17 -6.35
C SER A 224 13.47 8.67 -7.80
N PRO A 225 14.21 9.40 -8.65
CA PRO A 225 14.46 8.94 -10.01
C PRO A 225 15.26 7.64 -9.88
N ILE A 226 14.74 6.56 -10.46
CA ILE A 226 15.56 5.39 -10.75
C ILE A 226 16.67 5.90 -11.69
N SER A 227 17.88 6.05 -11.15
CA SER A 227 19.04 6.52 -11.90
C SER A 227 19.32 5.59 -13.09
N ASP A 228 19.34 6.19 -14.28
CA ASP A 228 19.91 5.78 -15.57
C ASP A 228 20.13 4.29 -15.88
N VAL A 229 19.47 3.81 -16.95
CA VAL A 229 20.16 3.35 -18.17
C VAL A 229 19.25 3.60 -19.40
N GLY A 230 19.73 4.40 -20.35
CA GLY A 230 19.34 4.32 -21.76
C GLY A 230 18.50 5.48 -22.29
N GLY A 231 19.19 6.50 -22.84
CA GLY A 231 18.57 7.70 -23.36
C GLY A 231 17.82 7.54 -24.68
N TYR A 232 16.90 8.47 -24.91
CA TYR A 232 16.60 9.03 -26.23
C TYR A 232 16.37 10.53 -26.04
N GLY A 233 17.06 11.32 -26.85
CA GLY A 233 17.11 12.77 -26.74
C GLY A 233 15.95 13.49 -27.45
N SER A 234 16.05 14.83 -27.37
CA SER A 234 15.15 15.89 -27.84
C SER A 234 14.04 16.24 -26.85
N GLY A 235 13.89 17.47 -26.36
CA GLY A 235 14.59 18.72 -26.62
C GLY A 235 13.71 19.88 -26.17
N SER A 236 14.30 20.89 -25.51
CA SER A 236 13.74 22.22 -25.21
C SER A 236 12.56 22.25 -24.21
N GLY A 237 12.63 22.93 -23.06
CA GLY A 237 12.99 24.32 -22.92
C GLY A 237 13.19 24.77 -21.46
N ARG A 238 14.24 25.56 -21.28
CA ARG A 238 14.61 26.46 -20.18
C ARG A 238 13.56 26.76 -19.10
N LEU A 239 14.01 26.67 -17.84
CA LEU A 239 14.15 27.83 -16.95
C LEU A 239 15.43 27.65 -16.09
N ARG A 240 16.48 28.43 -16.43
CA ARG A 240 17.55 28.86 -15.50
C ARG A 240 16.92 29.92 -14.56
N GLN A 241 17.33 30.22 -13.34
CA GLN A 241 18.65 30.47 -12.73
C GLN A 241 18.34 30.76 -11.23
N TYR A 242 19.12 30.43 -10.19
CA TYR A 242 20.39 30.98 -9.68
C TYR A 242 20.81 30.05 -8.51
N GLY A 243 22.07 29.86 -8.10
CA GLY A 243 23.34 30.48 -8.43
C GLY A 243 24.46 29.62 -7.82
N ALA A 244 25.65 29.77 -8.40
CA ALA A 244 26.85 29.00 -8.11
C ALA A 244 27.49 29.33 -6.75
N LEU A 245 28.06 28.31 -6.11
CA LEU A 245 29.34 28.45 -5.42
C LEU A 245 30.22 27.25 -5.81
N ASP A 246 31.43 27.62 -6.25
CA ASP A 246 32.53 26.83 -6.73
C ASP A 246 33.32 26.23 -5.56
N GLY A 247 34.04 25.13 -5.80
CA GLY A 247 34.87 24.48 -4.79
C GLY A 247 35.10 23.00 -5.07
N SER A 248 36.03 22.71 -5.99
CA SER A 248 36.61 21.39 -6.26
C SER A 248 37.20 20.77 -4.98
N VAL A 249 37.20 19.44 -4.87
CA VAL A 249 38.36 18.61 -4.46
C VAL A 249 37.99 17.11 -4.33
N GLU A 250 38.83 16.32 -4.99
CA GLU A 250 39.25 14.92 -4.77
C GLU A 250 38.28 13.74 -4.92
N SER A 251 38.57 12.98 -5.97
CA SER A 251 38.32 11.55 -6.08
C SER A 251 39.22 10.78 -5.11
N ASP A 252 38.61 10.05 -4.19
CA ASP A 252 39.24 8.91 -3.52
C ASP A 252 38.24 7.77 -3.47
N ALA A 253 38.41 6.80 -4.36
CA ALA A 253 37.78 5.49 -4.24
C ALA A 253 38.80 4.51 -3.68
N PRO A 254 38.48 3.81 -2.57
CA PRO A 254 39.05 2.50 -2.35
C PRO A 254 37.97 1.41 -2.25
N ALA A 255 38.18 0.41 -3.09
CA ALA A 255 38.10 -1.03 -2.82
C ALA A 255 36.87 -1.61 -2.08
N GLY A 256 36.08 -2.38 -2.85
CA GLY A 256 35.74 -3.76 -2.48
C GLY A 256 34.59 -3.96 -1.50
N TRP A 257 33.35 -3.97 -2.00
CA TRP A 257 32.23 -4.63 -1.34
C TRP A 257 31.80 -5.86 -2.15
N ILE A 258 32.21 -7.02 -1.65
CA ILE A 258 31.59 -8.32 -1.96
C ILE A 258 30.18 -8.27 -1.37
N ALA A 259 29.15 -8.52 -2.19
CA ALA A 259 27.78 -8.59 -1.72
C ALA A 259 27.61 -9.76 -0.72
N PRO A 260 27.17 -9.52 0.52
CA PRO A 260 26.66 -10.58 1.38
C PRO A 260 25.29 -11.03 0.86
N ASP A 261 25.01 -12.33 0.99
CA ASP A 261 23.73 -12.96 0.64
C ASP A 261 22.52 -12.14 1.13
N GLY A 262 21.51 -12.03 0.26
CA GLY A 262 20.35 -11.15 0.43
C GLY A 262 19.58 -11.33 1.75
N PRO A 263 18.79 -10.32 2.15
CA PRO A 263 18.12 -10.28 3.44
C PRO A 263 17.12 -11.46 3.60
N PRO A 264 16.98 -12.02 4.81
CA PRO A 264 16.14 -13.18 5.04
C PRO A 264 14.65 -12.85 4.84
N GLU A 265 13.93 -13.75 4.17
CA GLU A 265 12.48 -13.67 3.97
C GLU A 265 11.72 -13.58 5.31
N PRO A 266 10.73 -12.68 5.46
CA PRO A 266 9.91 -12.59 6.66
C PRO A 266 8.98 -13.81 6.78
N ARG A 267 9.09 -14.52 7.91
CA ARG A 267 8.17 -15.59 8.30
C ARG A 267 6.93 -14.99 8.95
N ILE A 268 5.80 -15.00 8.27
CA ILE A 268 4.49 -14.68 8.86
C ILE A 268 3.78 -16.00 9.17
N SER A 269 3.34 -16.18 10.42
CA SER A 269 2.50 -17.30 10.85
C SER A 269 1.09 -16.77 11.07
N VAL A 270 0.11 -17.30 10.35
CA VAL A 270 -1.32 -17.02 10.53
C VAL A 270 -2.04 -18.34 10.76
N ALA A 271 -2.95 -18.38 11.73
CA ALA A 271 -3.70 -19.58 12.11
C ALA A 271 -4.60 -20.06 10.95
N SER A 272 -4.36 -21.27 10.46
CA SER A 272 -5.14 -21.92 9.40
C SER A 272 -6.28 -22.73 10.00
N GLN A 273 -7.51 -22.51 9.51
CA GLN A 273 -8.60 -23.46 9.72
C GLN A 273 -8.21 -24.80 9.08
N ALA A 274 -8.15 -25.85 9.89
CA ALA A 274 -7.75 -27.18 9.45
C ALA A 274 -8.98 -27.95 8.95
N THR A 275 -9.08 -28.13 7.64
CA THR A 275 -9.75 -29.30 7.05
C THR A 275 -8.94 -30.56 7.40
N GLU A 276 -9.59 -31.72 7.51
CA GLU A 276 -8.94 -33.00 7.86
C GLU A 276 -7.80 -33.41 6.89
N MET A 277 -7.73 -32.80 5.71
CA MET A 277 -6.61 -32.88 4.77
C MET A 277 -5.84 -31.56 4.74
N GLY A 278 -4.50 -31.61 4.81
CA GLY A 278 -3.66 -30.43 4.70
C GLY A 278 -3.72 -29.81 3.29
N PRO A 279 -3.43 -28.50 3.13
CA PRO A 279 -3.58 -27.78 1.85
C PRO A 279 -2.69 -28.34 0.72
N ILE A 280 -1.61 -29.06 1.05
CA ILE A 280 -0.76 -29.72 0.05
C ILE A 280 -1.38 -31.04 -0.43
N ASP A 281 -2.01 -31.81 0.47
CA ASP A 281 -2.69 -33.05 0.10
C ASP A 281 -3.87 -32.76 -0.81
N ASP A 282 -4.64 -31.73 -0.46
CA ASP A 282 -5.79 -31.26 -1.21
C ASP A 282 -5.39 -30.73 -2.60
N PHE A 283 -4.30 -29.94 -2.67
CA PHE A 283 -3.72 -29.49 -3.94
C PHE A 283 -3.27 -30.65 -4.84
N VAL A 284 -2.53 -31.61 -4.28
CA VAL A 284 -2.01 -32.74 -5.06
C VAL A 284 -3.15 -33.61 -5.57
N ALA A 285 -4.19 -33.85 -4.77
CA ALA A 285 -5.34 -34.65 -5.16
C ALA A 285 -6.16 -33.96 -6.28
N ASN A 286 -6.43 -32.66 -6.12
CA ASN A 286 -7.42 -31.96 -6.96
C ASN A 286 -6.80 -31.23 -8.17
N ALA A 287 -5.56 -30.75 -8.07
CA ALA A 287 -4.93 -29.92 -9.08
C ALA A 287 -3.67 -30.52 -9.73
N CYS A 288 -3.18 -31.66 -9.25
CA CYS A 288 -2.00 -32.32 -9.84
C CYS A 288 -2.32 -33.66 -10.49
N SER A 289 -1.47 -34.06 -11.43
CA SER A 289 -1.34 -35.43 -11.95
C SER A 289 -0.11 -36.08 -11.32
N THR A 290 -0.25 -37.30 -10.81
CA THR A 290 0.86 -38.05 -10.19
C THR A 290 1.26 -39.26 -11.03
N GLY A 291 2.56 -39.49 -11.20
CA GLY A 291 3.06 -40.66 -11.93
C GLY A 291 4.53 -40.53 -12.33
N SER A 292 5.17 -41.63 -12.70
CA SER A 292 6.63 -41.67 -12.99
C SER A 292 7.04 -40.79 -14.19
N ARG A 293 6.10 -40.40 -15.05
CA ARG A 293 6.30 -39.48 -16.18
C ARG A 293 5.96 -38.02 -15.87
N ALA A 294 5.25 -37.76 -14.77
CA ALA A 294 4.86 -36.40 -14.37
C ALA A 294 6.09 -35.64 -13.87
N MET A 295 6.36 -34.49 -14.48
CA MET A 295 7.47 -33.62 -14.11
C MET A 295 7.06 -32.16 -14.24
N ASN A 296 7.48 -31.34 -13.29
CA ASN A 296 7.21 -29.91 -13.34
C ASN A 296 8.39 -29.12 -12.77
N LEU A 297 8.61 -27.90 -13.28
CA LEU A 297 9.64 -27.00 -12.76
C LEU A 297 9.31 -26.63 -11.31
N ALA A 298 10.32 -26.55 -10.45
CA ALA A 298 10.10 -26.29 -9.03
C ALA A 298 9.49 -24.90 -8.75
N GLY A 299 9.80 -23.92 -9.61
CA GLY A 299 9.17 -22.59 -9.57
C GLY A 299 7.70 -22.69 -9.97
N ASP A 300 7.44 -23.21 -11.16
CA ASP A 300 6.10 -23.28 -11.77
C ASP A 300 5.12 -24.10 -10.91
N LEU A 301 5.57 -25.24 -10.37
CA LEU A 301 4.74 -26.06 -9.47
C LEU A 301 4.39 -25.32 -8.17
N TYR A 302 5.33 -24.54 -7.63
CA TYR A 302 5.05 -23.75 -6.42
C TYR A 302 4.11 -22.58 -6.72
N THR A 303 4.28 -21.90 -7.85
CA THR A 303 3.36 -20.86 -8.30
C THR A 303 1.95 -21.42 -8.46
N SER A 304 1.82 -22.59 -9.08
CA SER A 304 0.52 -23.27 -9.23
C SER A 304 -0.10 -23.65 -7.89
N TYR A 305 0.69 -24.16 -6.94
CA TYR A 305 0.24 -24.43 -5.57
C TYR A 305 -0.23 -23.17 -4.84
N ALA A 306 0.54 -22.08 -4.93
CA ALA A 306 0.21 -20.82 -4.26
C ALA A 306 -1.09 -20.20 -4.79
N ASN A 307 -1.29 -20.25 -6.11
CA ASN A 307 -2.53 -19.80 -6.75
C ASN A 307 -3.71 -20.70 -6.35
N TRP A 308 -3.53 -22.02 -6.37
CA TRP A 308 -4.59 -22.94 -5.97
C TRP A 308 -5.00 -22.74 -4.50
N CYS A 309 -4.04 -22.49 -3.60
CA CYS A 309 -4.34 -22.14 -2.22
C CYS A 309 -5.16 -20.85 -2.11
N LEU A 310 -4.81 -19.81 -2.88
CA LEU A 310 -5.56 -18.55 -2.90
C LEU A 310 -7.01 -18.78 -3.36
N ASP A 311 -7.22 -19.55 -4.41
CA ASP A 311 -8.55 -19.83 -4.98
C ASP A 311 -9.44 -20.62 -4.01
N HIS A 312 -8.85 -21.43 -3.13
CA HIS A 312 -9.56 -22.31 -2.20
C HIS A 312 -9.54 -21.79 -0.74
N GLY A 313 -9.07 -20.55 -0.52
CA GLY A 313 -9.05 -19.92 0.80
C GLY A 313 -7.98 -20.47 1.76
N TYR A 314 -6.99 -21.19 1.25
CA TYR A 314 -5.86 -21.69 2.03
C TYR A 314 -4.70 -20.69 2.07
N LEU A 315 -3.96 -20.71 3.17
CA LEU A 315 -2.66 -20.03 3.25
C LEU A 315 -1.59 -20.93 2.64
N ALA A 316 -0.97 -20.45 1.55
CA ALA A 316 0.13 -21.15 0.92
C ALA A 316 1.32 -21.28 1.90
N HIS A 317 1.84 -22.51 2.04
CA HIS A 317 3.11 -22.72 2.73
C HIS A 317 4.26 -22.02 1.98
N SER A 318 5.32 -21.64 2.70
CA SER A 318 6.54 -21.13 2.05
C SER A 318 7.13 -22.17 1.08
N GLN A 319 7.82 -21.72 0.03
CA GLN A 319 8.39 -22.61 -1.00
C GLN A 319 9.30 -23.69 -0.41
N ARG A 320 10.04 -23.36 0.67
CA ARG A 320 10.86 -24.32 1.42
C ARG A 320 10.02 -25.37 2.13
N LYS A 321 8.95 -24.98 2.84
CA LYS A 321 8.06 -25.90 3.56
C LYS A 321 7.30 -26.78 2.57
N PHE A 322 6.75 -26.20 1.50
CA PHE A 322 6.14 -26.92 0.38
C PHE A 322 7.08 -27.99 -0.19
N GLY A 323 8.35 -27.64 -0.46
CA GLY A 323 9.32 -28.61 -0.95
C GLY A 323 9.68 -29.72 0.04
N LEU A 324 9.70 -29.45 1.34
CA LEU A 324 9.92 -30.49 2.35
C LEU A 324 8.73 -31.47 2.42
N GLU A 325 7.52 -30.92 2.39
CA GLU A 325 6.26 -31.67 2.44
C GLU A 325 6.06 -32.55 1.18
N LEU A 326 6.45 -32.08 -0.01
CA LEU A 326 6.46 -32.89 -1.23
C LEU A 326 7.45 -34.07 -1.13
N ARG A 327 8.63 -33.86 -0.55
CA ARG A 327 9.60 -34.95 -0.33
C ARG A 327 9.08 -35.98 0.66
N ALA A 328 8.43 -35.53 1.74
CA ALA A 328 7.82 -36.41 2.74
C ALA A 328 6.75 -37.32 2.11
N ARG A 329 6.08 -36.86 1.05
CA ARG A 329 5.09 -37.60 0.25
C ARG A 329 5.69 -38.46 -0.88
N GLY A 330 7.03 -38.54 -0.96
CA GLY A 330 7.73 -39.41 -1.91
C GLY A 330 8.06 -38.78 -3.25
N TYR A 331 7.84 -37.47 -3.45
CA TYR A 331 8.23 -36.79 -4.68
C TYR A 331 9.72 -36.41 -4.66
N GLU A 332 10.39 -36.59 -5.79
CA GLU A 332 11.83 -36.33 -5.90
C GLU A 332 12.12 -34.97 -6.54
N ARG A 333 13.06 -34.22 -5.95
CA ARG A 333 13.59 -32.99 -6.56
C ARG A 333 14.93 -33.27 -7.23
N LYS A 334 15.03 -33.15 -8.56
CA LYS A 334 16.29 -33.30 -9.31
C LYS A 334 16.68 -32.02 -10.02
N ARG A 335 17.98 -31.81 -10.19
CA ARG A 335 18.52 -30.74 -11.03
C ARG A 335 18.64 -31.28 -12.46
N ARG A 336 18.03 -30.61 -13.43
CA ARG A 336 18.05 -31.01 -14.85
C ARG A 336 18.09 -29.75 -15.73
N GLY A 337 18.93 -29.76 -16.78
CA GLY A 337 19.01 -28.77 -17.86
C GLY A 337 19.15 -27.29 -17.44
N LYS A 338 20.26 -26.63 -17.81
CA LYS A 338 20.53 -25.20 -17.48
C LYS A 338 20.45 -24.87 -15.97
N GLY A 339 20.77 -25.84 -15.11
CA GLY A 339 20.87 -25.63 -13.67
C GLY A 339 19.55 -25.51 -12.90
N ARG A 340 18.39 -25.71 -13.55
CA ARG A 340 17.07 -25.58 -12.91
C ARG A 340 16.66 -26.82 -12.11
N HIS A 341 15.78 -26.62 -11.13
CA HIS A 341 15.24 -27.67 -10.27
C HIS A 341 13.87 -28.13 -10.78
N TRP A 342 13.67 -29.44 -10.81
CA TRP A 342 12.45 -30.10 -11.25
C TRP A 342 11.95 -31.04 -10.17
N TRP A 343 10.63 -31.13 -10.04
CA TRP A 343 9.94 -32.19 -9.30
C TRP A 343 9.60 -33.33 -10.24
N ILE A 344 9.78 -34.56 -9.77
CA ILE A 344 9.48 -35.80 -10.49
C ILE A 344 8.44 -36.56 -9.68
N GLY A 345 7.42 -37.09 -10.38
CA GLY A 345 6.31 -37.80 -9.77
C GLY A 345 5.04 -36.96 -9.63
N VAL A 346 5.12 -35.65 -9.87
CA VAL A 346 4.02 -34.69 -9.73
C VAL A 346 4.10 -33.60 -10.80
N GLU A 347 2.95 -33.28 -11.38
CA GLU A 347 2.80 -32.24 -12.40
C GLU A 347 1.48 -31.50 -12.19
N SER A 348 1.50 -30.16 -12.19
CA SER A 348 0.27 -29.37 -12.13
C SER A 348 -0.55 -29.53 -13.41
N ARG A 349 -1.87 -29.64 -13.26
CA ARG A 349 -2.85 -29.64 -14.37
C ARG A 349 -3.30 -28.23 -14.77
N VAL A 350 -2.86 -27.21 -14.05
CA VAL A 350 -3.31 -25.81 -14.17
C VAL A 350 -2.42 -25.02 -15.12
#